data_AF-A0A259CK90-F1
#
_entry.id   AF-A0A259CK90-F1
#
_cell.length_a   1.000
_cell.length_b   1.000
_cell.length_c   1.000
_cell.angle_alpha   90.00
_cell.angle_beta   90.00
_cell.angle_gamma   90.00
#
_symmetry.space_group_name_H-M   'P 1'
#
loop_
_entity.id
_entity.type
_entity.pdbx_description
1 polymer ?
#
loop_
_entity_poly.entity_id
_entity_poly.type
_entity_poly.pdbx_seq_one_letter_code
_entity_poly.pdbx_strand_id
1 'polypeptide(L)' 'MQKVDIRKLLKDPSLFKEEAFINGQWIKADSSNMFDVTNPATGDLIGQVANLGPQDAELAILAAEKAFQD' A
#
# COMPACT_ATOMS: atom_id res chain seq x y z
N MET A 1 0.66 4.57 28.73
CA MET A 1 1.27 5.25 27.56
C MET A 1 0.17 5.43 26.53
N GLN A 2 -0.09 6.66 26.09
CA GLN A 2 -1.19 6.92 25.15
C GLN A 2 -0.74 6.48 23.75
N LYS A 3 -1.49 5.59 23.12
CA LYS A 3 -1.19 5.10 21.76
C LYS A 3 -1.38 6.28 20.80
N VAL A 4 -0.29 6.76 20.19
CA VAL A 4 -0.35 7.90 19.27
C VAL A 4 -0.81 7.39 17.91
N ASP A 5 -1.94 7.90 17.43
CA ASP A 5 -2.36 7.66 16.05
C ASP A 5 -1.51 8.54 15.13
N ILE A 6 -0.41 7.96 14.64
CA ILE A 6 0.57 8.65 13.80
C ILE A 6 -0.02 9.18 12.48
N ARG A 7 -1.16 8.64 12.03
CA ARG A 7 -1.84 9.06 10.80
C ARG A 7 -2.36 10.49 10.93
N LYS A 8 -2.78 10.88 12.15
CA LYS A 8 -3.27 12.23 12.46
C LYS A 8 -2.16 13.28 12.55
N LEU A 9 -0.89 12.86 12.54
CA LEU A 9 0.25 13.77 12.60
C LEU A 9 0.73 14.20 11.21
N LEU A 10 0.23 13.57 10.14
CA LEU A 10 0.57 13.95 8.78
C LEU A 10 -0.02 15.32 8.43
N LYS A 11 0.81 16.19 7.86
CA LYS A 11 0.34 17.48 7.31
C LYS A 11 -0.61 17.27 6.12
N ASP A 12 -0.35 16.22 5.34
CA ASP A 12 -1.19 15.79 4.25
C ASP A 12 -1.58 14.31 4.46
N PRO A 13 -2.81 14.04 4.95
CA PRO A 13 -3.31 12.68 5.14
C PRO A 13 -3.44 11.87 3.85
N SER A 14 -3.49 12.50 2.68
CA SER A 14 -3.67 11.80 1.40
C SER A 14 -2.46 10.97 0.98
N LEU A 15 -1.29 11.27 1.55
CA LEU A 15 -0.04 10.53 1.34
C LEU A 15 -0.03 9.18 2.07
N PHE A 16 -0.91 8.99 3.06
CA PHE A 16 -1.07 7.69 3.70
C PHE A 16 -1.86 6.77 2.77
N LYS A 17 -1.17 5.74 2.26
CA LYS A 17 -1.72 4.78 1.29
C LYS A 17 -1.59 3.36 1.80
N GLU A 18 -2.69 2.65 1.67
CA GLU A 18 -2.82 1.22 2.02
C GLU A 18 -3.05 0.38 0.76
N GLU A 19 -3.43 1.02 -0.35
CA GLU A 19 -3.55 0.42 -1.67
C GLU A 19 -2.19 0.24 -2.36
N ALA A 20 -2.11 -0.70 -3.30
CA ALA A 20 -0.99 -0.80 -4.22
C ALA A 20 -1.22 0.09 -5.44
N PHE A 21 -0.16 0.51 -6.14
CA PHE A 21 -0.28 1.35 -7.32
C PHE A 21 0.20 0.62 -8.57
N ILE A 22 -0.71 0.33 -9.51
CA ILE A 22 -0.42 -0.35 -10.77
C ILE A 22 -1.14 0.39 -11.90
N ASN A 23 -0.44 0.61 -13.02
CA ASN A 23 -1.00 1.21 -14.23
C ASN A 23 -1.73 2.56 -14.00
N GLY A 24 -1.18 3.43 -13.16
CA GLY A 24 -1.79 4.72 -12.86
C GLY A 24 -2.96 4.68 -11.87
N GLN A 25 -3.25 3.50 -11.28
CA GLN A 25 -4.41 3.29 -10.42
C GLN A 25 -4.03 2.75 -9.06
N TRP A 26 -4.73 3.21 -8.02
CA TRP A 26 -4.67 2.63 -6.68
C TRP A 26 -5.60 1.41 -6.60
N ILE A 27 -5.01 0.24 -6.42
CA ILE A 27 -5.68 -1.05 -6.35
C ILE A 27 -5.76 -1.51 -4.90
N LYS A 28 -6.98 -1.79 -4.46
CA LYS A 28 -7.22 -2.46 -3.18
C LYS A 28 -7.06 -3.96 -3.38
N ALA A 29 -6.27 -4.60 -2.52
CA ALA A 29 -6.33 -6.05 -2.41
C ALA A 29 -7.63 -6.45 -1.71
N ASP A 30 -8.08 -7.68 -1.96
CA ASP A 30 -9.15 -8.29 -1.16
C ASP A 30 -8.78 -8.22 0.33
N SER A 31 -9.76 -8.05 1.22
CA SER A 31 -9.52 -7.92 2.66
C SER A 31 -8.76 -9.12 3.27
N SER A 32 -8.75 -10.28 2.60
CA SER A 32 -7.97 -11.46 2.98
C SER A 32 -6.49 -11.40 2.57
N ASN A 33 -6.11 -10.46 1.71
CA ASN A 33 -4.78 -10.30 1.12
C ASN A 33 -4.18 -8.94 1.50
N MET A 34 -4.10 -8.64 2.80
CA MET A 34 -3.38 -7.47 3.33
C MET A 34 -2.36 -7.93 4.38
N PHE A 35 -1.32 -7.14 4.61
CA PHE A 35 -0.36 -7.41 5.69
C PHE A 35 -0.10 -6.18 6.57
N ASP A 36 0.15 -6.45 7.85
CA ASP A 36 0.40 -5.43 8.86
C ASP A 36 1.80 -4.83 8.70
N VAL A 37 1.87 -3.50 8.64
CA VAL A 37 3.11 -2.74 8.76
C VAL A 37 3.20 -2.21 10.19
N THR A 38 4.23 -2.61 10.93
CA THR A 38 4.41 -2.22 12.34
C THR A 38 5.62 -1.33 12.53
N ASN A 39 5.58 -0.48 13.54
CA ASN A 39 6.72 0.33 13.97
C ASN A 39 7.69 -0.56 14.76
N PRO A 40 8.93 -0.82 14.29
CA PRO A 40 9.85 -1.73 14.97
C PRO A 40 10.33 -1.20 16.34
N ALA A 41 10.20 0.11 16.61
CA ALA A 41 10.62 0.69 17.89
C ALA A 41 9.58 0.52 19.01
N THR A 42 8.30 0.42 18.67
CA THR A 42 7.20 0.38 19.66
C THR A 42 6.31 -0.86 19.53
N GLY A 43 6.36 -1.55 18.39
CA GLY A 43 5.44 -2.63 18.04
C GLY A 43 4.05 -2.16 17.59
N ASP A 44 3.81 -0.85 17.49
CA ASP A 44 2.49 -0.33 17.10
C ASP A 44 2.20 -0.57 15.61
N LEU A 45 0.95 -0.94 15.29
CA LEU A 45 0.46 -1.01 13.92
C LEU A 45 0.41 0.38 13.28
N ILE A 46 1.06 0.53 12.13
CA ILE A 46 1.06 1.74 11.31
C ILE A 46 -0.13 1.69 10.34
N GLY A 47 -0.27 0.58 9.61
CA GLY A 47 -1.28 0.39 8.56
C GLY A 47 -1.33 -1.05 8.07
N GLN A 48 -2.36 -1.34 7.29
CA GLN A 48 -2.48 -2.61 6.57
C GLN A 48 -2.35 -2.33 5.10
N VAL A 49 -1.33 -2.89 4.45
CA VAL A 49 -1.08 -2.61 3.02
C VAL A 49 -1.43 -3.83 2.17
N ALA A 50 -1.86 -3.58 0.94
CA ALA A 50 -2.20 -4.62 -0.04
C ALA A 50 -1.06 -5.64 -0.20
N ASN A 51 -1.37 -6.93 -0.03
CA ASN A 51 -0.48 -8.05 -0.24
C ASN A 51 -0.75 -8.66 -1.62
N LEU A 52 -0.10 -8.08 -2.64
CA LEU A 52 -0.32 -8.47 -4.03
C LEU A 52 0.23 -9.88 -4.35
N GLY A 53 -0.44 -10.55 -5.28
CA GLY A 53 -0.07 -11.89 -5.75
C GLY A 53 0.67 -11.90 -7.09
N PRO A 54 1.02 -13.10 -7.59
CA PRO A 54 1.67 -13.26 -8.90
C PRO A 54 0.89 -12.66 -10.07
N GLN A 55 -0.45 -12.73 -10.04
CA GLN A 55 -1.31 -12.18 -11.10
C GLN A 55 -1.21 -10.65 -11.16
N ASP A 56 -1.18 -9.98 -10.00
CA ASP A 56 -1.00 -8.53 -9.93
C ASP A 56 0.37 -8.11 -10.46
N ALA A 57 1.40 -8.90 -10.19
CA ALA A 57 2.73 -8.67 -10.73
C ALA A 57 2.77 -8.80 -12.26
N GLU A 58 2.08 -9.79 -12.84
CA GLU A 58 1.95 -9.94 -14.30
C GLU A 58 1.23 -8.74 -14.93
N LEU A 59 0.14 -8.26 -14.31
CA LEU A 59 -0.57 -7.05 -14.74
C LEU A 59 0.34 -5.81 -14.71
N ALA A 60 1.16 -5.67 -13.66
CA ALA A 60 2.11 -4.57 -13.53
C ALA A 60 3.19 -4.61 -14.62
N ILE A 61 3.70 -5.81 -14.95
CA ILE A 61 4.69 -6.00 -16.03
C ILE A 61 4.09 -5.59 -17.38
N LEU A 62 2.90 -6.09 -17.72
CA LEU A 62 2.24 -5.78 -18.99
C LEU A 62 1.91 -4.27 -19.12
N ALA A 63 1.46 -3.65 -18.03
CA ALA A 63 1.21 -2.21 -18.00
C ALA A 63 2.49 -1.39 -18.23
N ALA A 64 3.59 -1.78 -17.57
CA ALA A 64 4.88 -1.13 -17.75
C ALA A 64 5.43 -1.31 -19.17
N GLU A 65 5.31 -2.52 -19.76
CA GLU A 65 5.71 -2.78 -21.15
C GLU A 65 4.93 -1.89 -22.13
N LYS A 66 3.61 -1.80 -21.97
CA LYS A 66 2.78 -0.93 -22.81
C LYS A 66 3.19 0.53 -22.71
N ALA A 67 3.37 1.04 -21.48
CA ALA A 67 3.75 2.44 -21.25
C ALA A 67 5.14 2.80 -21.79
N PHE A 68 6.03 1.81 -21.99
CA PHE A 68 7.35 2.03 -22.57
C PHE A 68 7.34 2.19 -24.10
N GLN A 69 6.31 1.68 -24.77
CA GLN A 69 6.17 1.74 -26.23
C GLN A 69 5.50 3.03 -26.73
N ASP A 70 4.92 3.82 -25.83
CA ASP A 70 4.28 5.12 -26.11
C ASP A 70 5.30 6.27 -26.12
#